data_AF-A0A536YY82-F1
#
_entry.id   AF-A0A536YY82-F1
#
_cell.length_a   1.000
_cell.length_b   1.000
_cell.length_c   1.000
_cell.angle_alpha   90.00
_cell.angle_beta   90.00
_cell.angle_gamma   90.00
#
_symmetry.space_group_name_H-M   'P 1'
#
loop_
_entity.id
_entity.type
_entity.pdbx_description
1 polymer ?
#
loop_
_entity_poly.entity_id
_entity_poly.type
_entity_poly.pdbx_seq_one_letter_code
_entity_poly.pdbx_strand_id
1 'polypeptide(L)'
;TGAAMSFCPTSNLFLGSGLFDADAAKRHNVRVGIGTDVGGGTSLSMLRTLDEAYKVAQLGGQRLSPLRAFYLATLGSARSLYLDDRIGNFVAGKEGDFIVLDLAATPLMARRMASTTDLVERLFVLMMLGDDRAVFATHIMGRRESARSPC
;
A
#
# COMPACT_ATOMS: atom_id res chain seq x y z
N THR A 1 24.63 -2.58 9.08
CA THR A 1 24.26 -3.67 8.16
C THR A 1 23.19 -3.14 7.21
N GLY A 2 23.32 -3.30 5.90
CA GLY A 2 22.36 -2.78 4.91
C GLY A 2 21.03 -3.56 4.87
N ALA A 3 20.54 -4.03 6.01
CA ALA A 3 19.30 -4.79 6.09
C ALA A 3 18.07 -3.86 5.95
N ALA A 4 16.93 -4.46 5.63
CA ALA A 4 15.62 -3.81 5.63
C ALA A 4 14.58 -4.76 6.24
N MET A 5 13.49 -4.19 6.74
CA MET A 5 12.35 -4.93 7.28
C MET A 5 11.19 -4.92 6.28
N SER A 6 10.46 -6.03 6.21
CA SER A 6 9.16 -6.10 5.55
C SER A 6 8.07 -6.11 6.62
N PHE A 7 7.26 -5.07 6.67
CA PHE A 7 6.11 -5.00 7.55
C PHE A 7 4.94 -5.76 6.93
N CYS A 8 4.54 -6.87 7.56
CA CYS A 8 3.49 -7.77 7.08
C CYS A 8 2.27 -7.76 8.02
N PRO A 9 1.44 -6.70 8.00
CA PRO A 9 0.37 -6.51 8.99
C PRO A 9 -0.71 -7.59 8.94
N THR A 10 -1.05 -8.06 7.73
CA THR A 10 -2.07 -9.10 7.50
C THR A 10 -1.71 -10.41 8.20
N SER A 11 -0.47 -10.90 8.01
CA SER A 11 -0.03 -12.14 8.64
C SER A 11 0.23 -11.97 10.14
N ASN A 12 0.80 -10.84 10.56
CA ASN A 12 1.01 -10.54 11.97
C ASN A 12 -0.28 -10.64 12.79
N LEU A 13 -1.38 -10.09 12.27
CA LEU A 13 -2.69 -10.19 12.91
C LEU A 13 -3.29 -11.59 12.81
N PHE A 14 -3.24 -12.21 11.63
CA PHE A 14 -3.85 -13.52 11.40
C PHE A 14 -3.20 -14.63 12.25
N LEU A 15 -1.88 -14.58 12.43
CA LEU A 15 -1.10 -15.55 13.20
C LEU A 15 -0.94 -15.16 14.68
N GLY A 16 -1.43 -13.99 15.10
CA GLY A 16 -1.27 -13.50 16.47
C GLY A 16 0.19 -13.19 16.85
N SER A 17 1.03 -12.82 15.89
CA SER A 17 2.46 -12.55 16.11
C SER A 17 2.74 -11.23 16.85
N GLY A 18 1.79 -10.31 16.83
CA GLY A 18 1.86 -9.03 17.54
C GLY A 18 1.80 -7.81 16.63
N LEU A 19 2.12 -6.65 17.19
CA LEU A 19 2.01 -5.34 16.54
C LEU A 19 3.41 -4.81 16.20
N PHE A 20 3.66 -4.49 14.93
CA PHE A 20 4.94 -3.94 14.49
C PHE A 20 5.14 -2.51 15.00
N ASP A 21 6.31 -2.21 15.58
CA ASP A 21 6.67 -0.87 16.05
C ASP A 21 7.36 -0.06 14.94
N ALA A 22 6.57 0.69 14.18
CA ALA A 22 7.07 1.52 13.09
C ALA A 22 7.89 2.73 13.58
N ASP A 23 7.57 3.26 14.76
CA ASP A 23 8.34 4.34 15.37
C ASP A 23 9.71 3.86 15.85
N ALA A 24 9.84 2.64 16.39
CA ALA A 24 11.16 2.05 16.68
C ALA A 24 11.99 1.89 15.41
N ALA A 25 11.42 1.33 14.35
CA ALA A 25 12.12 1.17 13.08
C ALA A 25 12.63 2.53 12.55
N LYS A 26 11.81 3.58 12.67
CA LYS A 26 12.20 4.95 12.32
C LYS A 26 13.31 5.50 13.22
N ARG A 27 13.22 5.34 14.55
CA ARG A 27 14.26 5.77 15.51
C ARG A 27 15.61 5.12 15.23
N HIS A 28 15.61 3.87 14.78
CA HIS A 28 16.83 3.12 14.43
C HIS A 28 17.25 3.27 12.97
N ASN A 29 16.61 4.17 12.20
CA ASN A 29 16.89 4.41 10.78
C ASN A 29 16.86 3.13 9.92
N VAL A 30 15.95 2.21 10.25
CA VAL A 30 15.75 0.97 9.51
C VAL A 30 14.83 1.25 8.31
N ARG A 31 15.24 0.77 7.12
CA ARG A 31 14.37 0.83 5.94
C ARG A 31 13.24 -0.18 6.10
N VAL A 32 12.02 0.27 5.88
CA VAL A 32 10.80 -0.54 6.01
C VAL A 32 10.06 -0.51 4.68
N GLY A 33 9.86 -1.70 4.12
CA GLY A 33 8.87 -1.97 3.09
C GLY A 33 7.61 -2.57 3.70
N ILE A 34 6.56 -2.72 2.90
CA ILE A 34 5.31 -3.38 3.29
C ILE A 34 5.07 -4.60 2.41
N GLY A 35 4.60 -5.70 3.01
CA GLY A 35 4.39 -6.98 2.34
C GLY A 35 3.07 -7.62 2.74
N THR A 36 2.52 -8.42 1.83
CA THR A 36 1.27 -9.18 2.05
C THR A 36 1.50 -10.44 2.86
N ASP A 37 2.68 -11.07 2.68
CA ASP A 37 3.06 -12.35 3.28
C ASP A 37 2.04 -13.46 3.00
N VAL A 38 1.54 -13.56 1.76
CA VAL A 38 0.51 -14.53 1.37
C VAL A 38 0.95 -15.96 1.72
N GLY A 39 0.06 -16.69 2.38
CA GLY A 39 0.36 -17.94 3.08
C GLY A 39 0.13 -17.76 4.59
N GLY A 40 0.76 -16.75 5.18
CA GLY A 40 0.42 -16.24 6.51
C GLY A 40 -0.64 -15.14 6.49
N GLY A 41 -0.63 -14.32 5.45
CA GLY A 41 -1.63 -13.31 5.12
C GLY A 41 -2.67 -13.84 4.13
N THR A 42 -3.84 -13.22 4.12
CA THR A 42 -5.03 -13.73 3.42
C THR A 42 -5.41 -12.96 2.15
N SER A 43 -4.61 -11.97 1.73
CA SER A 43 -4.89 -11.15 0.55
C SER A 43 -3.64 -10.78 -0.24
N LEU A 44 -3.76 -10.75 -1.56
CA LEU A 44 -2.76 -10.21 -2.48
C LEU A 44 -2.85 -8.68 -2.64
N SER A 45 -3.92 -8.05 -2.14
CA SER A 45 -4.17 -6.63 -2.37
C SER A 45 -3.35 -5.74 -1.43
N MET A 46 -2.51 -4.87 -2.01
CA MET A 46 -1.79 -3.86 -1.23
C MET A 46 -2.73 -2.89 -0.52
N LEU A 47 -3.91 -2.59 -1.06
CA LEU A 47 -4.90 -1.74 -0.38
C LEU A 47 -5.39 -2.40 0.91
N ARG A 48 -5.69 -3.71 0.88
CA ARG A 48 -6.02 -4.49 2.07
C ARG A 48 -4.87 -4.57 3.06
N THR A 49 -3.64 -4.73 2.58
CA THR A 49 -2.44 -4.70 3.44
C THR A 49 -2.28 -3.34 4.13
N LEU A 50 -2.58 -2.23 3.46
CA LEU A 50 -2.52 -0.89 4.05
C LEU A 50 -3.64 -0.66 5.07
N ASP A 51 -4.85 -1.17 4.85
CA ASP A 51 -5.94 -1.18 5.84
C ASP A 51 -5.51 -1.88 7.14
N GLU A 52 -4.93 -3.09 7.02
CA GLU A 52 -4.39 -3.80 8.19
C GLU A 52 -3.20 -3.08 8.84
N ALA A 53 -2.31 -2.46 8.04
CA ALA A 53 -1.22 -1.64 8.58
C ALA A 53 -1.75 -0.48 9.43
N TYR A 54 -2.84 0.16 8.99
CA TYR A 54 -3.48 1.24 9.73
C TYR A 54 -4.05 0.73 11.06
N LYS A 55 -4.73 -0.41 11.07
CA LYS A 55 -5.26 -1.03 12.30
C LYS A 55 -4.14 -1.42 13.27
N VAL A 56 -3.08 -2.07 12.78
CA VAL A 56 -1.90 -2.42 13.59
C VAL A 56 -1.30 -1.17 14.23
N ALA A 57 -1.11 -0.10 13.47
CA ALA A 57 -0.58 1.15 13.99
C ALA A 57 -1.49 1.74 15.09
N GLN A 58 -2.80 1.83 14.84
CA GLN A 58 -3.76 2.36 15.81
C GLN A 58 -3.79 1.54 17.11
N LEU A 59 -3.80 0.21 17.03
CA LEU A 59 -3.73 -0.69 18.19
C LEU A 59 -2.43 -0.51 18.98
N GLY A 60 -1.33 -0.20 18.29
CA GLY A 60 -0.04 0.11 18.89
C GLY A 60 0.09 1.55 19.40
N GLY A 61 -0.96 2.38 19.34
CA GLY A 61 -0.91 3.80 19.71
C GLY A 61 -0.13 4.68 18.72
N GLN A 62 0.16 4.18 17.52
CA GLN A 62 0.91 4.86 16.47
C GLN A 62 -0.02 5.40 15.39
N ARG A 63 0.40 6.48 14.71
CA ARG A 63 -0.38 7.09 13.63
C ARG A 63 0.24 6.77 12.28
N LEU A 64 -0.50 6.06 11.43
CA LEU A 64 -0.16 5.86 10.02
C LEU A 64 -1.02 6.79 9.16
N SER A 65 -0.40 7.86 8.62
CA SER A 65 -1.11 8.73 7.67
C SER A 65 -1.29 8.04 6.30
N PRO A 66 -2.35 8.37 5.54
CA PRO A 66 -2.53 7.84 4.18
C PRO A 66 -1.31 8.13 3.28
N LEU A 67 -0.73 9.32 3.36
CA LEU A 67 0.48 9.68 2.62
C LEU A 67 1.64 8.72 2.94
N ARG A 68 1.84 8.39 4.22
CA ARG A 68 2.89 7.45 4.64
C ARG A 68 2.55 6.02 4.21
N ALA A 69 1.29 5.61 4.30
CA ALA A 69 0.81 4.31 3.86
C ALA A 69 1.11 4.09 2.38
N PHE A 70 0.73 5.03 1.51
CA PHE A 70 1.01 4.95 0.08
C PHE A 70 2.50 5.08 -0.25
N TYR A 71 3.27 5.85 0.52
CA TYR A 71 4.73 5.84 0.41
C TYR A 71 5.29 4.44 0.69
N LEU A 72 4.86 3.77 1.77
CA LEU A 72 5.31 2.41 2.09
C LEU A 72 4.97 1.45 0.95
N ALA A 73 3.75 1.50 0.40
CA ALA A 73 3.34 0.64 -0.71
C ALA A 73 4.04 0.92 -2.05
N THR A 74 4.78 2.03 -2.19
CA THR A 74 5.42 2.44 -3.45
C THR A 74 6.92 2.69 -3.24
N LEU A 75 7.35 3.95 -3.20
CA LEU A 75 8.76 4.35 -3.12
C LEU A 75 9.46 3.83 -1.86
N GLY A 76 8.74 3.70 -0.75
CA GLY A 76 9.24 3.15 0.51
C GLY A 76 9.66 1.69 0.37
N SER A 77 8.80 0.84 -0.18
CA SER A 77 9.15 -0.55 -0.52
C SER A 77 10.27 -0.62 -1.56
N ALA A 78 10.24 0.17 -2.64
CA ALA A 78 11.33 0.22 -3.62
C ALA A 78 12.69 0.52 -2.96
N ARG A 79 12.74 1.46 -2.01
CA ARG A 79 13.94 1.79 -1.23
C ARG A 79 14.40 0.66 -0.32
N SER A 80 13.47 -0.08 0.28
CA SER A 80 13.80 -1.25 1.11
C SER A 80 14.46 -2.36 0.28
N LEU A 81 14.05 -2.48 -0.98
CA LEU A 81 14.53 -3.46 -1.96
C LEU A 81 15.75 -2.98 -2.76
N TYR A 82 16.21 -1.74 -2.58
CA TYR A 82 17.29 -1.13 -3.37
C TYR A 82 16.96 -1.05 -4.88
N LEU A 83 15.70 -0.75 -5.21
CA LEU A 83 15.21 -0.59 -6.57
C LEU A 83 14.64 0.82 -6.81
N ASP A 84 14.90 1.78 -5.90
CA ASP A 84 14.33 3.12 -5.99
C ASP A 84 14.98 4.03 -7.03
N ASP A 85 16.06 3.59 -7.67
CA ASP A 85 16.58 4.16 -8.91
C ASP A 85 15.77 3.71 -10.14
N ARG A 86 15.03 2.59 -10.04
CA ARG A 86 14.30 1.96 -11.16
C ARG A 86 12.80 2.16 -11.12
N ILE A 87 12.19 2.02 -9.95
CA ILE A 87 10.72 1.96 -9.78
C ILE A 87 10.21 2.84 -8.61
N GLY A 88 8.89 2.83 -8.39
CA GLY A 88 8.25 3.38 -7.19
C GLY A 88 7.81 4.84 -7.27
N ASN A 89 8.08 5.54 -8.38
CA ASN A 89 7.52 6.86 -8.70
C ASN A 89 7.62 7.16 -10.21
N PHE A 90 7.09 8.30 -10.65
CA PHE A 90 7.02 8.71 -12.05
C PHE A 90 8.15 9.65 -12.51
N VAL A 91 9.32 9.62 -11.86
CA VAL A 91 10.47 10.41 -12.33
C VAL A 91 10.95 9.87 -13.69
N ALA A 92 11.24 10.77 -14.63
CA ALA A 92 11.72 10.38 -15.96
C ALA A 92 12.99 9.51 -15.88
N GLY A 93 13.04 8.47 -16.73
CA GLY A 93 14.11 7.48 -16.74
C GLY A 93 13.81 6.21 -15.93
N LYS A 94 12.75 6.20 -15.11
CA LYS A 94 12.28 5.00 -14.43
C LYS A 94 11.44 4.07 -15.31
N GLU A 95 11.33 2.83 -14.88
CA GLU A 95 10.50 1.81 -15.51
C GLU A 95 9.02 2.19 -15.44
N GLY A 96 8.29 1.90 -16.52
CA GLY A 96 6.88 2.27 -16.68
C GLY A 96 5.92 1.35 -15.94
N ASP A 97 6.15 1.14 -14.64
CA ASP A 97 5.36 0.26 -13.78
C ASP A 97 4.34 1.05 -12.98
N PHE A 98 3.06 0.89 -13.30
CA PHE A 98 1.99 1.62 -12.62
C PHE A 98 0.64 0.92 -12.74
N ILE A 99 -0.25 1.31 -11.84
CA ILE A 99 -1.65 0.90 -11.87
C ILE A 99 -2.55 2.11 -12.11
N VAL A 100 -3.66 1.86 -12.80
CA VAL A 100 -4.78 2.79 -12.92
C VAL A 100 -5.82 2.34 -11.91
N LEU A 101 -6.22 3.24 -11.01
CA LEU A 101 -7.20 2.95 -9.97
C LEU A 101 -8.58 3.52 -10.33
N ASP A 102 -9.62 2.71 -10.14
CA ASP A 102 -11.02 3.13 -10.16
C ASP A 102 -11.45 3.56 -8.75
N LEU A 103 -11.67 4.87 -8.59
CA LEU A 103 -12.06 5.48 -7.32
C LEU A 103 -13.53 5.21 -6.93
N ALA A 104 -14.31 4.64 -7.85
CA ALA A 104 -15.73 4.34 -7.70
C ALA A 104 -16.02 2.84 -7.88
N ALA A 105 -15.02 1.98 -7.68
CA ALA A 105 -15.10 0.54 -7.95
C ALA A 105 -16.19 -0.23 -7.18
N THR A 106 -16.75 0.35 -6.12
CA THR A 106 -17.94 -0.17 -5.43
C THR A 106 -18.90 0.98 -5.10
N PRO A 107 -20.22 0.71 -4.91
CA PRO A 107 -21.18 1.75 -4.53
C PRO A 107 -20.79 2.50 -3.25
N LEU A 108 -20.21 1.80 -2.27
CA LEU A 108 -19.77 2.42 -1.02
C LEU A 108 -18.54 3.31 -1.24
N MET A 109 -17.56 2.86 -2.03
CA MET A 109 -16.42 3.69 -2.42
C MET A 109 -16.86 4.94 -3.16
N ALA A 110 -17.72 4.81 -4.18
CA ALA A 110 -18.24 5.93 -4.95
C ALA A 110 -18.93 6.97 -4.04
N ARG A 111 -19.79 6.50 -3.13
CA ARG A 111 -20.48 7.37 -2.16
C ARG A 111 -19.50 8.08 -1.22
N ARG A 112 -18.50 7.38 -0.69
CA ARG A 112 -17.51 7.98 0.23
C ARG A 112 -16.57 8.93 -0.49
N MET A 113 -16.15 8.59 -1.70
CA MET A 113 -15.27 9.41 -2.53
C MET A 113 -15.92 10.74 -2.90
N ALA A 114 -17.23 10.74 -3.18
CA ALA A 114 -18.01 11.95 -3.47
C ALA A 114 -18.02 12.98 -2.33
N SER A 115 -17.74 12.57 -1.09
CA SER A 115 -17.65 13.47 0.07
C SER A 115 -16.23 13.92 0.40
N THR A 116 -15.21 13.48 -0.35
CA THR A 116 -13.81 13.86 -0.10
C THR A 116 -13.49 15.22 -0.71
N THR A 117 -12.72 16.03 0.02
CA THR A 117 -12.35 17.40 -0.35
C THR A 117 -10.87 17.52 -0.72
N ASP A 118 -10.02 16.65 -0.20
CA ASP A 118 -8.58 16.67 -0.42
C ASP A 118 -7.98 15.30 -0.78
N LEU A 119 -6.69 15.28 -1.10
CA LEU A 119 -5.95 14.07 -1.45
C LEU A 119 -5.86 13.08 -0.28
N VAL A 120 -5.69 13.56 0.95
CA VAL A 120 -5.51 12.69 2.12
C VAL A 120 -6.78 11.91 2.38
N GLU A 121 -7.95 12.55 2.27
CA GLU A 121 -9.25 11.91 2.38
C GLU A 121 -9.48 10.88 1.27
N ARG A 122 -9.12 11.21 0.01
CA ARG A 122 -9.21 10.27 -1.12
C ARG A 122 -8.35 9.03 -0.93
N LEU A 123 -7.10 9.21 -0.50
CA LEU A 123 -6.18 8.11 -0.20
C LEU A 123 -6.69 7.27 0.97
N PHE A 124 -7.27 7.90 1.99
CA PHE A 124 -7.87 7.18 3.11
C PHE A 124 -9.05 6.32 2.64
N VAL A 125 -9.97 6.86 1.83
CA VAL A 125 -11.07 6.07 1.25
C VAL A 125 -10.54 4.90 0.42
N LEU A 126 -9.53 5.12 -0.42
CA LEU A 126 -8.90 4.09 -1.24
C LEU A 126 -8.31 2.95 -0.41
N MET A 127 -7.50 3.25 0.61
CA MET A 127 -6.87 2.21 1.40
C MET A 127 -7.87 1.45 2.29
N MET A 128 -8.90 2.13 2.82
CA MET A 128 -9.84 1.49 3.74
C MET A 128 -10.91 0.66 3.04
N LEU A 129 -11.32 1.05 1.82
CA LEU A 129 -12.46 0.43 1.13
C LEU A 129 -12.06 -0.28 -0.17
N GLY A 130 -10.85 -0.06 -0.67
CA GLY A 130 -10.38 -0.64 -1.91
C GLY A 130 -9.98 -2.11 -1.79
N ASP A 131 -10.18 -2.83 -2.88
CA ASP A 131 -9.64 -4.17 -3.11
C ASP A 131 -9.23 -4.34 -4.58
N ASP A 132 -9.10 -5.58 -5.06
CA ASP A 132 -8.73 -5.89 -6.44
C ASP A 132 -9.63 -5.20 -7.47
N ARG A 133 -10.92 -4.98 -7.16
CA ARG A 133 -11.83 -4.26 -8.06
C ARG A 133 -11.41 -2.82 -8.27
N ALA A 134 -10.69 -2.20 -7.33
CA ALA A 134 -10.18 -0.84 -7.49
C ALA A 134 -9.03 -0.77 -8.50
N VAL A 135 -8.38 -1.88 -8.86
CA VAL A 135 -7.35 -1.91 -9.89
C VAL A 135 -8.02 -2.03 -11.25
N PHE A 136 -8.09 -0.92 -11.98
CA PHE A 136 -8.68 -0.89 -13.32
C PHE A 136 -7.73 -1.44 -14.38
N ALA A 137 -6.45 -1.06 -14.33
CA ALA A 137 -5.45 -1.57 -15.26
C ALA A 137 -4.07 -1.63 -14.60
N THR A 138 -3.25 -2.57 -15.06
CA THR A 138 -1.86 -2.72 -14.62
C THR A 138 -0.96 -2.61 -15.83
N HIS A 139 0.07 -1.76 -15.71
CA HIS A 139 1.09 -1.56 -16.72
C HIS A 139 2.44 -1.99 -16.15
N ILE A 140 3.19 -2.76 -16.94
CA ILE A 140 4.54 -3.23 -16.62
C ILE A 140 5.43 -2.82 -17.79
N MET A 141 6.55 -2.14 -17.51
CA MET A 141 7.48 -1.63 -18.53
C MET A 141 6.78 -0.78 -19.61
N GLY A 142 5.76 -0.03 -19.21
CA GLY A 142 4.95 0.82 -20.10
C GLY A 142 3.92 0.07 -20.96
N ARG A 143 3.83 -1.25 -20.84
CA ARG A 143 2.85 -2.08 -21.57
C ARG A 143 1.67 -2.42 -20.67
N ARG A 144 0.45 -2.32 -21.20
CA ARG A 144 -0.76 -2.72 -20.46
C ARG A 144 -0.86 -4.25 -20.47
N GLU A 145 -0.63 -4.85 -19.31
CA GLU A 145 -0.66 -6.31 -19.14
C GLU A 145 -2.03 -6.83 -18.70
N SER A 146 -2.78 -6.01 -17.96
CA SER A 146 -4.12 -6.37 -17.50
C SER A 146 -5.04 -5.15 -17.47
N ALA A 147 -6.32 -5.38 -17.73
CA ALA A 147 -7.39 -4.42 -17.53
C ALA A 147 -8.66 -5.13 -17.08
N ARG A 148 -9.34 -4.57 -16.08
CA ARG A 148 -10.68 -5.01 -15.68
C ARG A 148 -11.67 -4.65 -16.78
N SER A 149 -12.57 -5.57 -17.14
CA SER A 149 -13.67 -5.27 -18.05
C SER A 149 -14.51 -4.11 -17.51
N PRO A 150 -15.00 -3.19 -18.35
CA PRO A 150 -16.03 -2.24 -17.94
C PRO A 150 -17.27 -3.01 -17.46
N CYS A 151 -17.85 -2.58 -16.34
CA CYS A 151 -19.20 -3.03 -15.92
C CYS A 151 -20.27 -2.38 -16.81
#